data_AF-A0A0Q9QIX8-F1
#
_entry.id   AF-A0A0Q9QIX8-F1
#
_cell.length_a   1.000
_cell.length_b   1.000
_cell.length_c   1.000
_cell.angle_alpha   90.00
_cell.angle_beta   90.00
_cell.angle_gamma   90.00
#
_symmetry.space_group_name_H-M   'P 1'
#
loop_
_entity.id
_entity.type
_entity.pdbx_description
1 polymer ?
#
loop_
_entity_poly.entity_id
_entity_poly.type
_entity_poly.pdbx_seq_one_letter_code
_entity_poly.pdbx_strand_id
1 'polypeptide(L)' 'MSADSLEDQLADALEKDVGQRPDKVECSGDLEGEVGAEQRCSLTAGPDELGVDVTVTEVDGTDVDFDYVVDQMP' A
#
# COMPACT_ATOMS: atom_id res chain seq x y z
N MET A 1 11.17 -4.15 0.71
CA MET A 1 10.05 -4.97 0.22
C MET A 1 9.83 -4.66 -1.25
N SER A 2 9.58 -5.65 -2.10
CA SER A 2 9.42 -5.40 -3.54
C SER A 2 8.08 -4.75 -3.87
N ALA A 3 8.01 -3.95 -4.93
CA ALA A 3 6.78 -3.30 -5.41
C ALA A 3 5.62 -4.31 -5.57
N ASP A 4 5.82 -5.43 -6.28
CA ASP A 4 4.79 -6.46 -6.47
C ASP A 4 4.25 -7.01 -5.13
N SER A 5 5.16 -7.25 -4.17
CA SER A 5 4.76 -7.76 -2.84
C SER A 5 4.02 -6.72 -2.02
N LEU A 6 4.29 -5.43 -2.24
CA LEU A 6 3.54 -4.33 -1.63
C LEU A 6 2.16 -4.20 -2.24
N GLU A 7 2.07 -4.26 -3.57
CA GLU A 7 0.81 -4.19 -4.32
C GLU A 7 -0.18 -5.26 -3.87
N ASP A 8 0.27 -6.52 -3.77
CA ASP A 8 -0.56 -7.63 -3.30
C ASP A 8 -1.02 -7.44 -1.84
N GLN A 9 -0.11 -7.04 -0.95
CA GLN A 9 -0.44 -6.80 0.46
C GLN A 9 -1.39 -5.62 0.64
N LEU A 10 -1.20 -4.53 -0.10
CA LEU A 10 -2.12 -3.39 -0.10
C LEU A 10 -3.51 -3.81 -0.55
N ALA A 11 -3.58 -4.58 -1.64
CA ALA A 11 -4.86 -5.05 -2.16
C ALA A 11 -5.61 -5.92 -1.15
N ASP A 12 -4.90 -6.84 -0.48
CA ASP A 12 -5.49 -7.69 0.57
C ASP A 12 -5.82 -6.93 1.86
N ALA A 13 -5.06 -5.88 2.20
CA ALA A 13 -5.33 -5.01 3.34
C ALA A 13 -6.58 -4.16 3.08
N LEU A 14 -6.66 -3.49 1.92
CA LEU A 14 -7.83 -2.73 1.49
C LEU A 14 -9.09 -3.60 1.44
N GLU A 15 -8.99 -4.82 0.88
CA GLU A 15 -10.12 -5.76 0.87
C GLU A 15 -10.62 -6.07 2.30
N LYS A 16 -9.71 -6.17 3.29
CA LYS A 16 -10.07 -6.44 4.68
C LYS A 16 -10.62 -5.21 5.42
N ASP A 17 -10.01 -4.04 5.24
CA ASP A 17 -10.37 -2.81 5.94
C ASP A 17 -11.63 -2.16 5.37
N VAL A 18 -11.70 -2.02 4.04
CA VAL A 18 -12.80 -1.33 3.37
C VAL A 18 -13.80 -2.29 2.71
N GLY A 19 -13.52 -3.60 2.67
CA GLY A 19 -14.39 -4.60 2.06
C GLY A 19 -14.35 -4.58 0.53
N GLN A 20 -13.44 -3.80 -0.07
CA GLN A 20 -13.31 -3.64 -1.51
C GLN A 20 -11.86 -3.88 -1.93
N ARG A 21 -11.65 -4.92 -2.73
CA ARG A 21 -10.35 -5.16 -3.36
C ARG A 21 -10.18 -4.22 -4.55
N PRO A 22 -9.04 -3.51 -4.68
CA PRO A 22 -8.70 -2.84 -5.94
C PRO A 22 -8.56 -3.85 -7.09
N ASP A 23 -8.89 -3.40 -8.30
CA ASP A 23 -8.64 -4.15 -9.54
C ASP A 23 -7.14 -4.18 -9.87
N LYS A 24 -6.44 -3.09 -9.57
CA LYS A 24 -5.00 -2.95 -9.79
C LYS A 24 -4.38 -2.09 -8.70
N VAL A 25 -3.19 -2.43 -8.27
CA VAL A 25 -2.34 -1.57 -7.45
C VAL A 25 -1.01 -1.46 -8.20
N GLU A 26 -0.51 -0.25 -8.37
CA GLU A 26 0.80 0.02 -8.98
C GLU A 26 1.59 0.91 -8.04
N CYS A 27 2.67 0.37 -7.48
CA CYS A 27 3.58 1.13 -6.64
C CYS A 27 4.67 1.76 -7.49
N SER A 28 5.01 3.03 -7.19
CA SER A 28 6.01 3.76 -7.98
C SER A 28 7.44 3.18 -7.86
N GLY A 29 7.65 2.32 -6.88
CA GLY A 29 8.92 1.66 -6.59
C GLY A 29 8.81 0.68 -5.43
N ASP A 30 9.97 0.13 -5.06
CA ASP A 30 10.11 -0.74 -3.91
C ASP A 30 10.02 0.06 -2.60
N LEU A 31 9.38 -0.51 -1.58
CA LEU A 31 9.34 0.09 -0.25
C LEU A 31 10.63 -0.24 0.49
N GLU A 32 11.36 0.78 0.91
CA GLU A 32 12.53 0.59 1.76
C GLU A 32 12.10 -0.04 3.08
N GLY A 33 12.80 -1.09 3.50
CA GLY A 33 12.55 -1.76 4.80
C GLY A 33 13.17 -0.96 5.94
N GLU A 34 12.82 0.33 6.03
CA GLU A 34 13.32 1.25 7.05
C GLU A 34 12.14 2.00 7.66
N VAL A 35 12.10 2.12 8.98
CA VAL A 35 11.05 2.85 9.69
C VAL A 35 11.01 4.31 9.23
N GLY A 36 9.83 4.79 8.84
CA GLY A 36 9.64 6.13 8.28
C GLY A 36 9.87 6.21 6.77
N ALA A 37 10.19 5.11 6.09
CA ALA A 37 10.17 5.08 4.64
C ALA A 37 8.75 5.26 4.12
N GLU A 38 8.61 6.08 3.08
CA GLU A 38 7.33 6.38 2.44
C GLU A 38 7.35 5.87 1.00
N GLN A 39 6.25 5.26 0.58
CA GLN A 39 6.06 4.83 -0.79
C GLN A 39 4.68 5.19 -1.28
N ARG A 40 4.62 5.78 -2.48
CA ARG A 40 3.36 6.10 -3.14
C ARG A 40 2.96 5.00 -4.11
N CYS A 41 1.74 4.53 -3.96
CA CYS A 41 1.09 3.58 -4.85
C CYS A 41 -0.19 4.19 -5.42
N SER A 42 -0.58 3.76 -6.61
CA SER A 42 -1.86 4.10 -7.22
C SER A 42 -2.71 2.85 -7.23
N LEU A 43 -3.90 2.93 -6.64
CA LEU A 43 -4.90 1.87 -6.72
C LEU A 43 -5.95 2.24 -7.78
N THR A 44 -6.39 1.26 -8.55
CA THR A 44 -7.49 1.38 -9.49
C THR A 44 -8.61 0.48 -9.01
N ALA A 45 -9.80 1.03 -8.84
CA ALA A 45 -11.02 0.30 -8.50
C ALA A 45 -12.16 0.76 -9.41
N GLY A 46 -12.43 -0.02 -10.45
CA GLY A 46 -13.41 0.29 -11.49
C GLY A 46 -13.06 1.58 -12.24
N PRO A 47 -13.92 2.62 -12.21
CA PRO A 47 -13.65 3.91 -12.83
C PRO A 47 -12.79 4.85 -11.98
N ASP A 48 -12.55 4.49 -10.71
CA ASP A 48 -11.87 5.35 -9.74
C ASP A 48 -10.39 4.96 -9.63
N GLU A 49 -9.52 5.97 -9.67
CA GLU A 49 -8.09 5.83 -9.40
C GLU A 49 -7.77 6.67 -8.15
N LEU A 50 -7.19 6.01 -7.16
CA LEU A 50 -6.91 6.60 -5.85
C LEU A 50 -5.42 6.48 -5.54
N GLY A 51 -4.83 7.56 -5.06
CA GLY A 51 -3.48 7.53 -4.50
C GLY A 51 -3.51 6.89 -3.11
N VAL A 52 -2.54 6.02 -2.85
CA VAL A 52 -2.25 5.45 -1.54
C VAL A 52 -0.83 5.82 -1.16
N ASP A 53 -0.68 6.52 -0.05
CA ASP A 53 0.62 6.77 0.56
C ASP A 53 0.84 5.72 1.66
N VAL A 54 1.91 4.95 1.51
CA VAL A 54 2.31 3.88 2.43
C VAL A 54 3.48 4.38 3.26
N THR A 55 3.45 4.15 4.57
CA THR A 55 4.52 4.55 5.48
C THR A 55 4.93 3.37 6.34
N VAL A 56 6.22 3.04 6.37
CA VAL A 56 6.73 1.99 7.27
C VAL A 56 6.67 2.48 8.70
N THR A 57 5.95 1.74 9.54
CA THR A 57 5.82 2.04 10.97
C THR A 57 6.80 1.24 11.81
N GLU A 58 7.09 0.01 11.42
CA GLU A 58 7.95 -0.90 12.17
C GLU A 58 8.68 -1.87 11.24
N VAL A 59 9.89 -2.26 11.64
CA VAL A 59 10.72 -3.23 10.90
C VAL A 59 11.29 -4.21 11.92
N ASP A 60 10.78 -5.43 11.91
CA ASP A 60 11.19 -6.51 12.80
C ASP A 60 11.96 -7.58 12.01
N GLY A 61 13.25 -7.33 11.80
CA GLY A 61 14.15 -8.23 11.08
C GLY A 61 13.81 -8.33 9.59
N THR A 62 12.96 -9.28 9.22
CA THR A 62 12.47 -9.46 7.84
C THR A 62 11.01 -9.06 7.67
N ASP A 63 10.30 -8.89 8.77
CA ASP A 63 8.91 -8.44 8.78
C ASP A 63 8.90 -6.91 8.77
N VAL A 64 8.13 -6.33 7.85
CA VAL A 64 7.99 -4.88 7.69
C VAL A 64 6.52 -4.56 7.86
N ASP A 65 6.20 -3.86 8.93
CA ASP A 65 4.86 -3.34 9.20
C ASP A 65 4.76 -1.92 8.64
N PHE A 66 3.67 -1.69 7.91
CA PHE A 66 3.41 -0.42 7.26
C PHE A 66 1.95 -0.01 7.48
N ASP A 67 1.75 1.30 7.55
CA ASP A 67 0.44 1.95 7.52
C ASP A 67 0.19 2.50 6.12
N TYR A 68 -1.08 2.73 5.77
CA TYR A 68 -1.45 3.24 4.46
C TYR A 68 -2.60 4.23 4.55
N VAL A 69 -2.49 5.31 3.78
CA VAL A 69 -3.49 6.38 3.73
C VAL A 69 -3.97 6.54 2.29
N VAL A 70 -5.28 6.39 2.08
CA VAL A 70 -5.90 6.56 0.77
C VAL A 70 -6.41 8.00 0.64
N ASP A 71 -5.95 8.72 -0.39
CA ASP A 71 -6.20 10.17 -0.61
C ASP A 71 -7.70 10.57 -0.58
N GLN A 72 -8.62 9.65 -0.92
CA GLN A 72 -10.06 9.94 -0.98
C GLN A 72 -10.89 9.37 0.16
N MET A 73 -10.28 8.86 1.23
CA MET A 73 -11.01 8.59 2.46
C MET A 73 -11.05 9.86 3.32
N PRO A 74 -12.21 10.52 3.50
CA PRO A 74 -12.35 11.73 4.31
C PRO A 74 -12.34 11.46 5.82
#